data_AF-A0A6A7FNR9-F1
#
_entry.id   AF-A0A6A7FNR9-F1
#
_cell.length_a   1.000
_cell.length_b   1.000
_cell.length_c   1.000
_cell.angle_alpha   90.00
_cell.angle_beta   90.00
_cell.angle_gamma   90.00
#
_symmetry.space_group_name_H-M   'P 1'
#
loop_
_entity.id
_entity.type
_entity.pdbx_description
1 polymer ?
#
loop_
_entity_poly.entity_id
_entity_poly.type
_entity_poly.pdbx_seq_one_letter_code
_entity_poly.pdbx_strand_id
1 'polypeptide(L)'
;GTLRSTESLLRHREVMTRLKYVLVLTFAILGLVLAEERSKRQAIDSDTTVDEEAVDAFTRELCASKGPQEYFRLSTQDCRKVIQCTEVGLESLVCPPSLAFDLELQACNWRDQVKNCDKTVKDRKVAPLTSTKDPLCEGGKLACGDGTCMNREIFCDGKPDCNDFSDENFCDINSDPNRAPFCDKSKCTLPTCFCINEPSDTPGNIHPDDIPQMIMITFDDAINNNNVDLYDHIFSNRQNPNGCDIKATFFVSHKYTNYTAVGELHRRGHEIAVHSISHNTTSSYWSEASVPEWSREMSGSRAILNRFANITDTTVVGVRAPYLRVGGNNQFRMMEEDQFLYDSTIVAPLAEVPLWPYMLYYRMPHQCHGHIQVCPTRPFAIWEMVMNEMDRREDPAHEEPLPGCAMVDSCFSNKPNGDQFYTFLTNNFNRHYTSNRAPMGLFFQSAFVKNNAEVLDALLFWIDEILATYTDVYFVTMTQILYWMQDIIPIQKINNFEPWKDKCAVQGEPYCYAGNNCQLQTQELPGETLRLASCMSCPNKFPWLLDPNGDGLLF
;
A
#
# COMPACT_ATOMS: atom_id res chain seq x y z
N GLY A 1 -68.09 -35.95 2.58
CA GLY A 1 -67.30 -35.97 3.83
C GLY A 1 -65.89 -36.48 3.62
N THR A 2 -65.21 -36.10 2.52
CA THR A 2 -63.92 -36.69 2.11
C THR A 2 -62.89 -35.65 1.66
N LEU A 3 -63.16 -34.36 1.90
CA LEU A 3 -62.26 -33.24 1.58
C LEU A 3 -61.76 -32.47 2.82
N ARG A 4 -62.28 -32.78 4.02
CA ARG A 4 -61.85 -32.15 5.29
C ARG A 4 -60.82 -32.96 6.08
N SER A 5 -60.52 -34.21 5.70
CA SER A 5 -59.52 -35.04 6.40
C SER A 5 -58.10 -34.89 5.84
N THR A 6 -57.94 -34.45 4.60
CA THR A 6 -56.64 -34.30 3.93
C THR A 6 -55.88 -33.05 4.37
N GLU A 7 -56.55 -31.90 4.57
CA GLU A 7 -55.91 -30.67 5.07
C GLU A 7 -55.42 -30.79 6.53
N SER A 8 -56.12 -31.55 7.37
CA SER A 8 -55.70 -31.80 8.76
C SER A 8 -54.46 -32.70 8.85
N LEU A 9 -54.30 -33.64 7.91
CA LEU A 9 -53.13 -34.54 7.83
C LEU A 9 -51.89 -33.83 7.28
N LEU A 10 -52.05 -32.88 6.35
CA LEU A 10 -50.96 -32.04 5.81
C LEU A 10 -50.42 -31.05 6.85
N ARG A 11 -51.29 -30.38 7.62
CA ARG A 11 -50.87 -29.48 8.72
C ARG A 11 -50.17 -30.21 9.86
N HIS A 12 -50.59 -31.44 10.20
CA HIS A 12 -49.88 -32.25 11.20
C HIS A 12 -48.51 -32.73 10.71
N ARG A 13 -48.35 -33.00 9.41
CA ARG A 13 -47.06 -33.33 8.80
C ARG A 13 -46.09 -32.16 8.81
N GLU A 14 -46.53 -30.94 8.48
CA GLU A 14 -45.67 -29.74 8.53
C GLU A 14 -45.25 -29.38 9.97
N VAL A 15 -46.15 -29.49 10.94
CA VAL A 15 -45.83 -29.22 12.35
C VAL A 15 -44.87 -30.28 12.92
N MET A 16 -45.08 -31.56 12.62
CA MET A 16 -44.11 -32.61 13.01
C MET A 16 -42.75 -32.45 12.32
N THR A 17 -42.73 -31.95 11.09
CA THR A 17 -41.49 -31.72 10.34
C THR A 17 -40.71 -30.55 10.96
N ARG A 18 -41.38 -29.43 11.26
CA ARG A 18 -40.75 -28.30 11.99
C ARG A 18 -40.29 -28.66 13.39
N LEU A 19 -41.03 -29.50 14.13
CA LEU A 19 -40.64 -29.96 15.46
C LEU A 19 -39.41 -30.88 15.41
N LYS A 20 -39.30 -31.71 14.37
CA LYS A 20 -38.10 -32.52 14.10
C LYS A 20 -36.90 -31.65 13.76
N TYR A 21 -37.07 -30.62 12.92
CA TYR A 21 -35.99 -29.67 12.58
C TYR A 21 -35.49 -28.89 13.81
N VAL A 22 -36.38 -28.44 14.68
CA VAL A 22 -35.99 -27.74 15.93
C VAL A 22 -35.26 -28.69 16.89
N LEU A 23 -35.71 -29.94 17.01
CA LEU A 23 -34.99 -30.94 17.83
C LEU A 23 -33.59 -31.22 17.29
N VAL A 24 -33.44 -31.41 15.98
CA VAL A 24 -32.13 -31.64 15.34
C VAL A 24 -31.20 -30.44 15.52
N LEU A 25 -31.71 -29.21 15.39
CA LEU A 25 -30.94 -27.99 15.69
C LEU A 25 -30.45 -27.96 17.14
N THR A 26 -31.32 -28.30 18.10
CA THR A 26 -30.94 -28.31 19.53
C THR A 26 -29.92 -29.39 19.87
N PHE A 27 -30.00 -30.58 19.25
CA PHE A 27 -29.04 -31.67 19.49
C PHE A 27 -27.68 -31.42 18.82
N ALA A 28 -27.65 -30.81 17.63
CA ALA A 28 -26.42 -30.43 16.94
C ALA A 28 -25.66 -29.32 17.69
N ILE A 29 -26.38 -28.33 18.23
CA ILE A 29 -25.78 -27.25 19.04
C ILE A 29 -25.26 -27.80 20.38
N LEU A 30 -25.97 -28.74 21.02
CA LEU A 30 -25.52 -29.36 22.26
C LEU A 30 -24.27 -30.26 22.06
N GLY A 31 -24.18 -30.94 20.91
CA GLY A 31 -23.03 -31.78 20.56
C GLY A 31 -21.74 -30.97 20.32
N LEU A 32 -21.86 -29.75 19.79
CA LEU A 32 -20.72 -28.83 19.59
C LEU A 32 -20.25 -28.17 20.89
N VAL A 33 -21.14 -27.95 21.86
CA VAL A 33 -20.79 -27.34 23.16
C VAL A 33 -20.08 -28.33 24.09
N LEU A 34 -20.27 -29.64 23.93
CA LEU A 34 -19.68 -30.66 24.78
C LEU A 34 -18.28 -31.15 24.31
N ALA A 35 -17.78 -30.67 23.18
CA ALA A 35 -16.50 -31.11 22.62
C ALA A 35 -15.26 -30.37 23.19
N GLU A 36 -15.44 -29.38 24.08
CA GLU A 36 -14.35 -28.51 24.56
C GLU A 36 -13.79 -28.84 25.97
N GLU A 37 -14.22 -29.93 26.62
CA GLU A 37 -13.61 -30.40 27.88
C GLU A 37 -13.21 -31.88 27.80
N ARG A 38 -11.90 -32.15 27.69
CA ARG A 38 -11.36 -33.52 27.63
C ARG A 38 -10.76 -33.91 28.99
N SER A 39 -11.28 -34.97 29.64
CA SER A 39 -10.49 -36.07 30.27
C SER A 39 -11.29 -36.90 31.30
N LYS A 40 -11.63 -38.16 30.96
CA LYS A 40 -11.34 -39.41 31.72
C LYS A 40 -12.21 -40.59 31.25
N ARG A 41 -11.60 -41.79 31.29
CA ARG A 41 -12.10 -43.10 30.85
C ARG A 41 -13.49 -43.47 31.40
N GLN A 42 -14.42 -43.86 30.52
CA GLN A 42 -15.18 -45.13 30.56
C GLN A 42 -16.12 -45.23 29.35
N ALA A 43 -16.24 -46.44 28.80
CA ALA A 43 -17.04 -46.77 27.63
C ALA A 43 -18.54 -46.56 27.88
N ILE A 44 -19.18 -45.73 27.05
CA ILE A 44 -20.62 -45.80 26.77
C ILE A 44 -20.76 -45.65 25.26
N ASP A 45 -21.22 -46.75 24.67
CA ASP A 45 -21.68 -46.87 23.29
C ASP A 45 -22.99 -46.08 23.15
N SER A 46 -22.96 -44.96 22.42
CA SER A 46 -24.17 -44.29 21.94
C SER A 46 -23.94 -43.86 20.50
N ASP A 47 -24.30 -44.77 19.62
CA ASP A 47 -24.48 -44.60 18.18
C ASP A 47 -25.26 -43.32 17.89
N THR A 48 -24.52 -42.26 17.55
CA THR A 48 -25.05 -41.08 16.87
C THR A 48 -24.43 -41.10 15.49
N THR A 49 -25.02 -41.91 14.60
CA THR A 49 -24.77 -41.81 13.17
C THR A 49 -25.21 -40.41 12.74
N VAL A 50 -24.26 -39.48 12.66
CA VAL A 50 -24.46 -38.24 11.92
C VAL A 50 -24.69 -38.70 10.48
N ASP A 51 -25.91 -38.48 9.99
CA ASP A 51 -26.29 -38.83 8.63
C ASP A 51 -25.46 -37.97 7.66
N GLU A 52 -24.38 -38.57 7.15
CA GLU A 52 -23.43 -37.90 6.24
C GLU A 52 -24.14 -37.34 5.00
N GLU A 53 -25.21 -37.99 4.56
CA GLU A 53 -26.03 -37.58 3.42
C GLU A 53 -26.82 -36.30 3.74
N ALA A 54 -27.31 -36.17 4.97
CA ALA A 54 -27.99 -34.97 5.46
C ALA A 54 -27.03 -33.79 5.68
N VAL A 55 -25.81 -34.05 6.17
CA VAL A 55 -24.76 -33.02 6.33
C VAL A 55 -24.29 -32.50 4.97
N ASP A 56 -24.10 -33.40 4.01
CA ASP A 56 -23.71 -33.03 2.65
C ASP A 56 -24.81 -32.25 1.92
N ALA A 57 -26.08 -32.66 2.07
CA ALA A 57 -27.22 -31.91 1.53
C ALA A 57 -27.35 -30.50 2.14
N PHE A 58 -27.18 -30.39 3.47
CA PHE A 58 -27.19 -29.10 4.16
C PHE A 58 -26.02 -28.20 3.72
N THR A 59 -24.83 -28.76 3.56
CA THR A 59 -23.65 -28.03 3.10
C THR A 59 -23.84 -27.53 1.67
N ARG A 60 -24.39 -28.37 0.77
CA ARG A 60 -24.72 -27.97 -0.60
C ARG A 60 -25.74 -26.83 -0.65
N GLU A 61 -26.79 -26.88 0.17
CA GLU A 61 -27.81 -25.81 0.23
C GLU A 61 -27.23 -24.51 0.80
N LEU A 62 -26.42 -24.61 1.86
CA LEU A 62 -25.76 -23.46 2.49
C LEU A 62 -24.79 -22.76 1.52
N CYS A 63 -24.04 -23.54 0.73
CA CYS A 63 -23.04 -23.06 -0.20
C CYS A 63 -23.60 -22.65 -1.58
N ALA A 64 -24.82 -23.05 -1.94
CA ALA A 64 -25.41 -22.77 -3.27
C ALA A 64 -25.51 -21.28 -3.62
N SER A 65 -25.51 -20.40 -2.61
CA SER A 65 -25.63 -18.95 -2.76
C SER A 65 -24.36 -18.20 -2.31
N LYS A 66 -23.21 -18.86 -2.23
CA LYS A 66 -21.96 -18.23 -1.79
C LYS A 66 -20.94 -18.21 -2.93
N GLY A 67 -20.19 -17.13 -3.02
CA GLY A 67 -19.06 -17.04 -3.94
C GLY A 67 -17.96 -18.04 -3.56
N PRO A 68 -17.10 -18.42 -4.51
CA PRO A 68 -15.93 -19.23 -4.20
C PRO A 68 -15.04 -18.49 -3.18
N GLN A 69 -14.66 -19.17 -2.09
CA GLN A 69 -13.88 -18.61 -0.96
C GLN A 69 -14.53 -17.42 -0.23
N GLU A 70 -15.86 -17.26 -0.33
CA GLU A 70 -16.59 -16.25 0.45
C GLU A 70 -16.81 -16.73 1.89
N TYR A 71 -16.38 -15.91 2.85
CA TYR A 71 -16.66 -16.06 4.27
C TYR A 71 -18.01 -15.44 4.64
N PHE A 72 -18.81 -16.19 5.38
CA PHE A 72 -20.11 -15.77 5.92
C PHE A 72 -20.28 -16.25 7.37
N ARG A 73 -21.23 -15.67 8.11
CA ARG A 73 -21.53 -16.07 9.50
C ARG A 73 -22.76 -16.96 9.54
N LEU A 74 -22.73 -18.01 10.37
CA LEU A 74 -23.93 -18.79 10.72
C LEU A 74 -24.82 -18.07 11.74
N SER A 75 -24.23 -17.18 12.55
CA SER A 75 -24.89 -16.48 13.64
C SER A 75 -24.27 -15.11 13.85
N THR A 76 -25.05 -14.14 14.32
CA THR A 76 -24.62 -12.77 14.64
C THR A 76 -24.11 -12.63 16.07
N GLN A 77 -24.13 -13.71 16.86
CA GLN A 77 -23.69 -13.69 18.26
C GLN A 77 -22.18 -13.56 18.42
N ASP A 78 -21.39 -14.16 17.53
CA ASP A 78 -19.93 -14.05 17.54
C ASP A 78 -19.43 -13.45 16.23
N CYS A 79 -19.15 -12.15 16.27
CA CYS A 79 -18.64 -11.36 15.15
C CYS A 79 -17.30 -11.84 14.58
N ARG A 80 -16.55 -12.65 15.34
CA ARG A 80 -15.22 -13.12 14.97
C ARG A 80 -15.24 -14.38 14.13
N LYS A 81 -16.32 -15.16 14.21
CA LYS A 81 -16.40 -16.49 13.65
C LYS A 81 -17.14 -16.46 12.32
N VAL A 82 -16.43 -16.87 11.27
CA VAL A 82 -16.97 -17.02 9.91
C VAL A 82 -16.64 -18.38 9.35
N ILE A 83 -17.34 -18.76 8.28
CA ILE A 83 -17.20 -20.02 7.58
C ILE A 83 -17.12 -19.74 6.09
N GLN A 84 -16.28 -20.47 5.37
CA GLN A 84 -16.23 -20.49 3.92
C GLN A 84 -16.57 -21.88 3.37
N CYS A 85 -17.07 -21.91 2.14
CA CYS A 85 -17.29 -23.14 1.39
C CYS A 85 -16.07 -23.47 0.54
N THR A 86 -15.47 -24.65 0.74
CA THR A 86 -14.33 -25.16 -0.04
C THR A 86 -14.71 -26.45 -0.76
N GLU A 87 -13.86 -26.91 -1.69
CA GLU A 87 -14.06 -28.19 -2.38
C GLU A 87 -14.06 -29.41 -1.43
N VAL A 88 -13.46 -29.25 -0.24
CA VAL A 88 -13.34 -30.29 0.79
C VAL A 88 -14.36 -30.14 1.92
N GLY A 89 -15.23 -29.12 1.88
CA GLY A 89 -16.28 -28.87 2.87
C GLY A 89 -16.26 -27.47 3.49
N LEU A 90 -16.86 -27.33 4.67
CA LEU A 90 -16.91 -26.06 5.41
C LEU A 90 -15.65 -25.84 6.23
N GLU A 91 -15.01 -24.69 6.06
CA GLU A 91 -13.84 -24.29 6.83
C GLU A 91 -14.17 -23.05 7.66
N SER A 92 -13.79 -23.03 8.94
CA SER A 92 -14.08 -21.91 9.83
C SER A 92 -12.83 -21.08 10.11
N LEU A 93 -12.97 -19.76 10.04
CA LEU A 93 -11.98 -18.79 10.48
C LEU A 93 -12.48 -18.05 11.72
N VAL A 94 -11.60 -17.89 12.71
CA VAL A 94 -11.89 -17.12 13.92
C VAL A 94 -10.86 -16.00 14.05
N CYS A 95 -11.32 -14.75 14.01
CA CYS A 95 -10.42 -13.61 14.17
C CYS A 95 -9.72 -13.59 15.56
N PRO A 96 -8.48 -13.07 15.64
CA PRO A 96 -7.75 -12.86 16.89
C PRO A 96 -8.53 -12.05 17.95
N PRO A 97 -8.19 -12.18 19.25
CA PRO A 97 -8.86 -11.51 20.35
C PRO A 97 -8.55 -9.99 20.36
N SER A 98 -9.32 -9.24 19.57
CA SER A 98 -9.39 -7.75 19.48
C SER A 98 -10.02 -7.33 18.14
N LEU A 99 -10.01 -8.24 17.16
CA LEU A 99 -10.59 -8.05 15.84
C LEU A 99 -12.00 -8.64 15.78
N ALA A 100 -12.75 -8.23 14.77
CA ALA A 100 -13.98 -8.87 14.31
C ALA A 100 -13.87 -9.09 12.80
N PHE A 101 -14.57 -10.06 12.24
CA PHE A 101 -14.55 -10.25 10.80
C PHE A 101 -15.42 -9.18 10.16
N ASP A 102 -15.02 -8.58 9.04
CA ASP A 102 -15.84 -7.68 8.25
C ASP A 102 -16.35 -8.41 7.01
N LEU A 103 -17.67 -8.57 6.86
CA LEU A 103 -18.28 -9.29 5.74
C LEU A 103 -18.10 -8.60 4.39
N GLU A 104 -17.92 -7.29 4.34
CA GLU A 104 -17.74 -6.58 3.07
C GLU A 104 -16.28 -6.70 2.61
N LEU A 105 -15.34 -6.52 3.55
CA LEU A 105 -13.90 -6.61 3.30
C LEU A 105 -13.39 -8.05 3.21
N GLN A 106 -14.17 -9.03 3.68
CA GLN A 106 -13.80 -10.44 3.74
C GLN A 106 -12.48 -10.67 4.53
N ALA A 107 -12.27 -9.87 5.57
CA ALA A 107 -11.05 -9.90 6.39
C ALA A 107 -11.34 -9.53 7.86
N CYS A 108 -10.44 -9.92 8.77
CA CYS A 108 -10.49 -9.49 10.17
C CYS A 108 -10.07 -8.02 10.29
N ASN A 109 -10.96 -7.18 10.82
CA ASN A 109 -10.75 -5.76 11.03
C ASN A 109 -10.98 -5.38 12.50
N TRP A 110 -10.58 -4.18 12.90
CA TRP A 110 -10.81 -3.68 14.25
C TRP A 110 -12.31 -3.61 14.57
N ARG A 111 -12.71 -4.08 15.75
CA ARG A 111 -14.13 -4.18 16.16
C ARG A 111 -14.91 -2.87 15.94
N ASP A 112 -14.29 -1.73 16.20
CA ASP A 112 -14.95 -0.42 16.06
C ASP A 112 -15.22 -0.03 14.61
N GLN A 113 -14.47 -0.61 13.67
CA GLN A 113 -14.60 -0.40 12.22
C GLN A 113 -15.59 -1.37 11.57
N VAL A 114 -15.83 -2.53 12.19
CA VAL A 114 -16.79 -3.52 11.68
C VAL A 114 -18.22 -3.08 11.96
N LYS A 115 -18.89 -2.53 10.95
CA LYS A 115 -20.29 -2.07 11.05
C LYS A 115 -21.33 -3.12 10.66
N ASN A 116 -20.92 -4.28 10.14
CA ASN A 116 -21.81 -5.32 9.60
C ASN A 116 -21.89 -6.57 10.49
N CYS A 117 -21.65 -6.41 11.80
CA CYS A 117 -21.63 -7.51 12.75
C CYS A 117 -23.01 -8.20 12.93
N ASP A 118 -24.06 -7.43 12.71
CA ASP A 118 -25.47 -7.79 12.73
C ASP A 118 -25.92 -8.56 11.48
N LYS A 119 -25.05 -8.70 10.46
CA LYS A 119 -25.33 -9.44 9.23
C LYS A 119 -24.69 -10.82 9.25
N THR A 120 -25.30 -11.76 8.53
CA THR A 120 -24.76 -13.12 8.35
C THR A 120 -24.09 -13.32 7.00
N VAL A 121 -24.44 -12.52 6.00
CA VAL A 121 -23.96 -12.63 4.64
C VAL A 121 -23.58 -11.25 4.11
N LYS A 122 -22.64 -11.20 3.18
CA LYS A 122 -22.24 -9.98 2.47
C LYS A 122 -23.40 -9.45 1.63
N ASP A 123 -23.53 -8.13 1.51
CA ASP A 123 -24.53 -7.55 0.60
C ASP A 123 -24.12 -7.85 -0.85
N ARG A 124 -25.01 -8.49 -1.61
CA ARG A 124 -24.75 -8.79 -3.02
C ARG A 124 -24.89 -7.53 -3.86
N LYS A 125 -23.76 -6.93 -4.22
CA LYS A 125 -23.70 -5.85 -5.17
C LYS A 125 -24.11 -6.33 -6.57
N VAL A 126 -24.87 -5.52 -7.28
CA VAL A 126 -25.33 -5.83 -8.64
C VAL A 126 -24.15 -5.64 -9.59
N ALA A 127 -23.84 -6.67 -10.38
CA ALA A 127 -22.76 -6.63 -11.35
C ALA A 127 -23.24 -6.04 -12.68
N PRO A 128 -22.40 -5.27 -13.38
CA PRO A 128 -22.74 -4.75 -14.69
C PRO A 128 -22.68 -5.87 -15.74
N LEU A 129 -23.50 -5.77 -16.78
CA LEU A 129 -23.63 -6.80 -17.82
C LEU A 129 -22.60 -6.60 -18.95
N THR A 130 -21.32 -6.48 -18.58
CA THR A 130 -20.22 -6.12 -19.50
C THR A 130 -19.70 -7.28 -20.35
N SER A 131 -19.91 -8.53 -19.93
CA SER A 131 -19.39 -9.74 -20.58
C SER A 131 -20.51 -10.70 -20.98
N THR A 132 -21.38 -10.27 -21.89
CA THR A 132 -22.50 -11.05 -22.43
C THR A 132 -22.14 -11.73 -23.75
N LYS A 133 -22.79 -12.87 -24.07
CA LYS A 133 -22.53 -13.65 -25.31
C LYS A 133 -22.83 -12.85 -26.58
N ASP A 134 -23.83 -11.99 -26.51
CA ASP A 134 -24.18 -11.02 -27.54
C ASP A 134 -24.15 -9.61 -26.93
N PRO A 135 -23.57 -8.60 -27.60
CA PRO A 135 -23.51 -7.25 -27.05
C PRO A 135 -24.91 -6.68 -26.83
N LEU A 136 -25.26 -6.38 -25.57
CA LEU A 136 -26.55 -5.75 -25.23
C LEU A 136 -26.64 -4.29 -25.70
N CYS A 137 -25.50 -3.62 -25.85
CA CYS A 137 -25.39 -2.21 -26.17
C CYS A 137 -24.57 -1.98 -27.45
N GLU A 138 -24.83 -0.85 -28.12
CA GLU A 138 -24.04 -0.38 -29.26
C GLU A 138 -22.58 -0.09 -28.88
N GLY A 139 -21.69 -0.08 -29.88
CA GLY A 139 -20.24 0.09 -29.67
C GLY A 139 -19.88 1.33 -28.83
N GLY A 140 -19.06 1.13 -27.80
CA GLY A 140 -18.65 2.17 -26.86
C GLY A 140 -19.54 2.32 -25.62
N LYS A 141 -20.65 1.58 -25.54
CA LYS A 141 -21.54 1.53 -24.37
C LYS A 141 -21.48 0.18 -23.66
N LEU A 142 -21.72 0.20 -22.35
CA LEU A 142 -21.82 -0.98 -21.49
C LEU A 142 -23.18 -0.99 -20.79
N ALA A 143 -23.70 -2.19 -20.53
CA ALA A 143 -24.98 -2.36 -19.85
C ALA A 143 -24.79 -2.36 -18.33
N CYS A 144 -25.57 -1.53 -17.63
CA CYS A 144 -25.82 -1.65 -16.20
C CYS A 144 -26.46 -3.01 -15.88
N GLY A 145 -26.52 -3.40 -14.60
CA GLY A 145 -27.18 -4.62 -14.14
C GLY A 145 -28.67 -4.65 -14.44
N ASP A 146 -29.32 -3.49 -14.51
CA ASP A 146 -30.71 -3.30 -14.94
C ASP A 146 -30.92 -3.36 -16.47
N GLY A 147 -29.83 -3.46 -17.25
CA GLY A 147 -29.84 -3.49 -18.72
C GLY A 147 -29.78 -2.13 -19.41
N THR A 148 -29.72 -1.02 -18.66
CA THR A 148 -29.57 0.33 -19.24
C THR A 148 -28.18 0.50 -19.85
N CYS A 149 -28.10 1.02 -21.07
CA CYS A 149 -26.83 1.24 -21.76
C CYS A 149 -26.23 2.61 -21.44
N MET A 150 -25.05 2.61 -20.81
CA MET A 150 -24.30 3.80 -20.43
C MET A 150 -22.94 3.83 -21.15
N ASN A 151 -22.30 5.00 -21.26
CA ASN A 151 -21.00 5.11 -21.91
C ASN A 151 -19.95 4.32 -21.13
N ARG A 152 -19.02 3.65 -21.82
CA ARG A 152 -17.98 2.85 -21.14
C ARG A 152 -17.10 3.67 -20.20
N GLU A 153 -16.82 4.93 -20.52
CA GLU A 153 -15.87 5.79 -19.80
C GLU A 153 -16.32 6.15 -18.39
N ILE A 154 -17.64 6.15 -18.15
CA ILE A 154 -18.26 6.50 -16.86
C ILE A 154 -18.39 5.31 -15.90
N PHE A 155 -18.11 4.08 -16.35
CA PHE A 155 -18.00 2.95 -15.43
C PHE A 155 -16.73 3.07 -14.60
N CYS A 156 -16.83 2.84 -13.29
CA CYS A 156 -15.74 2.88 -12.32
C CYS A 156 -15.08 4.26 -12.17
N ASP A 157 -15.84 5.33 -12.34
CA ASP A 157 -15.34 6.71 -12.30
C ASP A 157 -15.50 7.37 -10.91
N GLY A 158 -16.08 6.65 -9.95
CA GLY A 158 -16.37 7.09 -8.59
C GLY A 158 -17.74 7.75 -8.42
N LYS A 159 -18.56 7.85 -9.47
CA LYS A 159 -19.90 8.45 -9.44
C LYS A 159 -20.95 7.45 -9.92
N PRO A 160 -21.97 7.15 -9.11
CA PRO A 160 -23.05 6.29 -9.57
C PRO A 160 -23.91 6.96 -10.65
N ASP A 161 -23.84 6.41 -11.86
CA ASP A 161 -24.63 6.79 -13.02
C ASP A 161 -25.71 5.75 -13.35
N CYS A 162 -25.50 4.47 -13.03
CA CYS A 162 -26.55 3.46 -13.14
C CYS A 162 -27.57 3.57 -11.98
N ASN A 163 -28.85 3.33 -12.27
CA ASN A 163 -29.91 3.35 -11.24
C ASN A 163 -29.71 2.28 -10.14
N ASP A 164 -29.01 1.19 -10.48
CA ASP A 164 -28.70 0.06 -9.60
C ASP A 164 -27.27 0.09 -9.07
N PHE A 165 -26.53 1.19 -9.29
CA PHE A 165 -25.14 1.40 -8.86
C PHE A 165 -24.14 0.38 -9.44
N SER A 166 -24.55 -0.41 -10.45
CA SER A 166 -23.75 -1.53 -10.96
C SER A 166 -22.45 -1.11 -11.66
N ASP A 167 -22.38 0.14 -12.12
CA ASP A 167 -21.21 0.77 -12.71
C ASP A 167 -20.04 0.96 -11.73
N GLU A 168 -20.31 1.16 -10.44
CA GLU A 168 -19.30 1.41 -9.41
C GLU A 168 -19.06 0.21 -8.48
N ASN A 169 -19.81 -0.88 -8.68
CA ASN A 169 -19.80 -2.01 -7.76
C ASN A 169 -18.62 -2.98 -7.97
N PHE A 170 -18.07 -3.04 -9.19
CA PHE A 170 -17.05 -4.01 -9.61
C PHE A 170 -15.93 -3.31 -10.38
N CYS A 171 -15.07 -2.64 -9.62
CA CYS A 171 -13.99 -1.78 -10.13
C CYS A 171 -12.61 -2.25 -9.68
N ASP A 172 -12.44 -3.56 -9.50
CA ASP A 172 -11.14 -4.15 -9.23
C ASP A 172 -10.33 -4.33 -10.53
N ILE A 173 -9.05 -4.68 -10.39
CA ILE A 173 -8.11 -4.81 -11.50
C ILE A 173 -8.53 -5.85 -12.56
N ASN A 174 -9.43 -6.78 -12.24
CA ASN A 174 -9.96 -7.79 -13.16
C ASN A 174 -11.33 -7.40 -13.73
N SER A 175 -12.13 -6.65 -12.99
CA SER A 175 -13.51 -6.31 -13.34
C SER A 175 -13.69 -4.92 -13.97
N ASP A 176 -12.79 -3.96 -13.71
CA ASP A 176 -12.86 -2.61 -14.28
C ASP A 176 -12.83 -2.71 -15.82
N PRO A 177 -13.86 -2.20 -16.52
CA PRO A 177 -13.90 -2.25 -17.97
C PRO A 177 -12.78 -1.44 -18.59
N ASN A 178 -12.38 -0.31 -17.99
CA ASN A 178 -11.35 0.62 -18.43
C ASN A 178 -9.95 0.31 -17.88
N ARG A 179 -9.76 -0.90 -17.35
CA ARG A 179 -8.47 -1.35 -16.82
C ARG A 179 -7.34 -1.25 -17.85
N ALA A 180 -6.14 -0.98 -17.33
CA ALA A 180 -4.91 -1.04 -18.10
C ALA A 180 -4.70 -2.45 -18.68
N PRO A 181 -4.23 -2.59 -19.93
CA PRO A 181 -3.92 -3.89 -20.51
C PRO A 181 -2.70 -4.51 -19.82
N PHE A 182 -2.50 -5.82 -20.04
CA PHE A 182 -1.24 -6.47 -19.69
C PHE A 182 -0.06 -5.86 -20.46
N CYS A 183 1.13 -5.92 -19.88
CA CYS A 183 2.35 -5.32 -20.42
C CYS A 183 2.67 -5.83 -21.85
N ASP A 184 2.65 -4.89 -22.79
CA ASP A 184 3.05 -5.10 -24.19
C ASP A 184 4.45 -4.52 -24.41
N LYS A 185 5.46 -5.38 -24.31
CA LYS A 185 6.89 -5.02 -24.47
C LYS A 185 7.22 -4.42 -25.84
N SER A 186 6.38 -4.63 -26.86
CA SER A 186 6.59 -4.05 -28.19
C SER A 186 6.25 -2.56 -28.26
N LYS A 187 5.35 -2.10 -27.37
CA LYS A 187 4.89 -0.70 -27.28
C LYS A 187 5.48 0.02 -26.08
N CYS A 188 5.79 -0.70 -25.01
CA CYS A 188 6.42 -0.17 -23.81
C CYS A 188 7.94 -0.30 -23.91
N THR A 189 8.58 0.75 -24.41
CA THR A 189 10.04 0.79 -24.57
C THR A 189 10.62 2.02 -23.88
N LEU A 190 11.80 1.86 -23.27
CA LEU A 190 12.57 2.97 -22.70
C LEU A 190 12.91 4.01 -23.77
N PRO A 191 13.02 5.31 -23.42
CA PRO A 191 13.01 5.87 -22.06
C PRO A 191 11.62 6.14 -21.47
N THR A 192 10.57 6.05 -22.27
CA THR A 192 9.23 6.54 -21.89
C THR A 192 8.40 5.51 -21.13
N CYS A 193 8.70 4.22 -21.31
CA CYS A 193 7.94 3.15 -20.68
C CYS A 193 8.82 1.95 -20.36
N PHE A 194 8.68 1.43 -19.14
CA PHE A 194 9.16 0.12 -18.77
C PHE A 194 8.04 -0.59 -18.00
N CYS A 195 7.75 -1.84 -18.38
CA CYS A 195 6.79 -2.70 -17.72
C CYS A 195 7.38 -4.11 -17.58
N ILE A 196 6.84 -4.90 -16.66
CA ILE A 196 7.39 -6.20 -16.27
C ILE A 196 6.39 -7.28 -16.64
N ASN A 197 6.87 -8.33 -17.32
CA ASN A 197 6.11 -9.57 -17.55
C ASN A 197 6.65 -10.70 -16.67
N GLU A 198 7.97 -10.77 -16.53
CA GLU A 198 8.66 -11.77 -15.71
C GLU A 198 9.56 -11.07 -14.67
N PRO A 199 9.69 -11.59 -13.44
CA PRO A 199 10.52 -10.96 -12.41
C PRO A 199 11.99 -10.74 -12.80
N SER A 200 12.52 -11.55 -13.72
CA SER A 200 13.89 -11.44 -14.24
C SER A 200 14.07 -10.33 -15.29
N ASP A 201 13.01 -9.65 -15.71
CA ASP A 201 13.09 -8.54 -16.67
C ASP A 201 13.92 -7.39 -16.11
N THR A 202 14.98 -7.00 -16.82
CA THR A 202 15.82 -5.84 -16.48
C THR A 202 15.59 -4.67 -17.45
N PRO A 203 15.73 -3.41 -16.99
CA PRO A 203 15.70 -2.25 -17.88
C PRO A 203 16.76 -2.34 -18.98
N GLY A 204 16.38 -2.09 -20.22
CA GLY A 204 17.28 -2.20 -21.38
C GLY A 204 17.67 -3.63 -21.76
N ASN A 205 17.14 -4.66 -21.08
CA ASN A 205 17.48 -6.07 -21.27
C ASN A 205 19.00 -6.34 -21.15
N ILE A 206 19.67 -5.61 -20.25
CA ILE A 206 21.10 -5.80 -19.96
C ILE A 206 21.29 -6.87 -18.88
N HIS A 207 22.43 -7.55 -18.92
CA HIS A 207 22.75 -8.61 -17.96
C HIS A 207 22.86 -8.02 -16.54
N PRO A 208 22.33 -8.69 -15.49
CA PRO A 208 22.36 -8.17 -14.13
C PRO A 208 23.76 -7.73 -13.66
N ASP A 209 24.82 -8.48 -13.99
CA ASP A 209 26.20 -8.12 -13.62
C ASP A 209 26.71 -6.80 -14.23
N ASP A 210 26.09 -6.31 -15.29
CA ASP A 210 26.43 -5.02 -15.91
C ASP A 210 25.61 -3.86 -15.34
N ILE A 211 24.67 -4.13 -14.43
CA ILE A 211 23.81 -3.13 -13.79
C ILE A 211 24.47 -2.63 -12.49
N PRO A 212 24.59 -1.31 -12.26
CA PRO A 212 24.96 -0.81 -10.94
C PRO A 212 23.87 -1.17 -9.93
N GLN A 213 24.26 -1.78 -8.80
CA GLN A 213 23.30 -2.01 -7.72
C GLN A 213 22.96 -0.65 -7.08
N MET A 214 21.72 -0.24 -7.25
CA MET A 214 21.21 1.00 -6.67
C MET A 214 20.59 0.73 -5.29
N ILE A 215 20.92 1.56 -4.32
CA ILE A 215 20.32 1.56 -2.98
C ILE A 215 19.67 2.92 -2.77
N MET A 216 18.38 2.91 -2.44
CA MET A 216 17.60 4.12 -2.17
C MET A 216 17.26 4.19 -0.68
N ILE A 217 17.97 5.05 0.04
CA ILE A 217 17.66 5.38 1.44
C ILE A 217 16.61 6.48 1.45
N THR A 218 15.51 6.25 2.16
CA THR A 218 14.47 7.27 2.33
C THR A 218 14.14 7.54 3.78
N PHE A 219 13.77 8.79 4.05
CA PHE A 219 13.20 9.19 5.33
C PHE A 219 11.84 9.83 5.10
N ASP A 220 10.84 9.32 5.82
CA ASP A 220 9.49 9.86 5.81
C ASP A 220 9.30 10.82 6.99
N ASP A 221 8.24 11.63 6.91
CA ASP A 221 7.78 12.60 7.92
C ASP A 221 8.57 13.93 8.00
N ALA A 222 8.26 14.70 9.03
CA ALA A 222 8.73 16.05 9.23
C ALA A 222 10.23 16.12 9.50
N ILE A 223 10.92 17.04 8.81
CA ILE A 223 12.34 17.34 9.05
C ILE A 223 12.44 18.49 10.04
N ASN A 224 13.08 18.28 11.19
CA ASN A 224 13.24 19.30 12.22
C ASN A 224 14.42 18.99 13.15
N ASN A 225 14.54 19.76 14.23
CA ASN A 225 15.64 19.62 15.19
C ASN A 225 15.75 18.23 15.83
N ASN A 226 14.70 17.39 15.72
CA ASN A 226 14.74 16.02 16.20
C ASN A 226 15.53 15.10 15.28
N ASN A 227 15.81 15.44 14.02
CA ASN A 227 16.44 14.50 13.08
C ASN A 227 17.52 15.09 12.16
N VAL A 228 17.68 16.42 12.08
CA VAL A 228 18.73 17.03 11.23
C VAL A 228 20.15 16.59 11.58
N ASP A 229 20.46 16.42 12.86
CA ASP A 229 21.74 15.92 13.36
C ASP A 229 22.01 14.46 12.96
N LEU A 230 20.96 13.63 12.92
CA LEU A 230 21.03 12.26 12.42
C LEU A 230 21.39 12.26 10.94
N TYR A 231 20.73 13.10 10.13
CA TYR A 231 20.99 13.17 8.69
C TYR A 231 22.41 13.65 8.40
N ASP A 232 22.91 14.63 9.16
CA ASP A 232 24.30 15.06 9.06
C ASP A 232 25.28 13.93 9.39
N HIS A 233 24.99 13.12 10.41
CA HIS A 233 25.84 11.98 10.76
C HIS A 233 25.86 10.90 9.66
N ILE A 234 24.70 10.58 9.07
CA ILE A 234 24.60 9.55 8.02
C ILE A 234 25.24 10.03 6.71
N PHE A 235 24.99 11.27 6.29
CA PHE A 235 25.31 11.73 4.93
C PHE A 235 26.57 12.60 4.82
N SER A 236 27.41 12.65 5.85
CA SER A 236 28.70 13.35 5.80
C SER A 236 29.85 12.38 5.59
N ASN A 237 30.81 12.76 4.75
CA ASN A 237 32.06 12.02 4.47
C ASN A 237 31.89 10.61 3.89
N ARG A 238 30.79 10.34 3.17
CA ARG A 238 30.53 9.07 2.48
C ARG A 238 30.30 9.31 1.01
N GLN A 239 31.04 8.60 0.16
CA GLN A 239 31.03 8.82 -1.29
C GLN A 239 30.74 7.53 -2.05
N ASN A 240 29.91 7.65 -3.08
CA ASN A 240 29.74 6.62 -4.09
C ASN A 240 31.04 6.42 -4.91
N PRO A 241 31.17 5.31 -5.66
CA PRO A 241 32.37 5.02 -6.44
C PRO A 241 32.73 6.07 -7.52
N ASN A 242 31.78 6.94 -7.91
CA ASN A 242 32.02 8.08 -8.80
C ASN A 242 32.64 9.32 -8.10
N GLY A 243 32.90 9.24 -6.80
CA GLY A 243 33.47 10.33 -5.98
C GLY A 243 32.46 11.37 -5.49
N CYS A 244 31.16 11.17 -5.75
CA CYS A 244 30.10 12.04 -5.25
C CYS A 244 29.56 11.56 -3.91
N ASP A 245 29.11 12.48 -3.07
CA ASP A 245 28.51 12.14 -1.78
C ASP A 245 27.28 11.25 -2.01
N ILE A 246 27.07 10.27 -1.12
CA ILE A 246 25.87 9.44 -1.16
C ILE A 246 24.61 10.30 -1.04
N LYS A 247 23.54 9.92 -1.74
CA LYS A 247 22.27 10.66 -1.77
C LYS A 247 21.13 9.84 -1.19
N ALA A 248 20.07 10.55 -0.82
CA ALA A 248 18.86 9.99 -0.21
C ALA A 248 17.64 10.82 -0.63
N THR A 249 16.45 10.26 -0.42
CA THR A 249 15.17 10.91 -0.74
C THR A 249 14.36 11.13 0.54
N PHE A 250 13.88 12.35 0.74
CA PHE A 250 13.07 12.72 1.90
C PHE A 250 11.62 12.95 1.49
N PHE A 251 10.68 12.15 2.00
CA PHE A 251 9.25 12.35 1.83
C PHE A 251 8.73 13.21 2.98
N VAL A 252 8.59 14.51 2.73
CA VAL A 252 8.38 15.51 3.78
C VAL A 252 6.91 15.81 4.01
N SER A 253 6.46 15.66 5.25
CA SER A 253 5.14 16.12 5.70
C SER A 253 5.19 17.55 6.26
N HIS A 254 4.11 18.33 6.14
CA HIS A 254 4.17 19.75 6.48
C HIS A 254 4.32 20.01 7.99
N LYS A 255 3.48 19.39 8.81
CA LYS A 255 3.32 19.78 10.22
C LYS A 255 4.65 19.57 10.98
N TYR A 256 5.11 20.62 11.69
CA TYR A 256 6.37 20.65 12.45
C TYR A 256 7.67 20.58 11.62
N THR A 257 7.61 20.74 10.30
CA THR A 257 8.80 20.81 9.45
C THR A 257 9.53 22.16 9.55
N ASN A 258 10.85 22.10 9.63
CA ASN A 258 11.77 23.22 9.49
C ASN A 258 12.25 23.32 8.04
N TYR A 259 11.66 24.23 7.28
CA TYR A 259 11.96 24.44 5.87
C TYR A 259 13.36 25.02 5.61
N THR A 260 14.02 25.59 6.62
CA THR A 260 15.45 25.96 6.50
C THR A 260 16.31 24.71 6.34
N ALA A 261 16.02 23.66 7.12
CA ALA A 261 16.73 22.38 7.03
C ALA A 261 16.38 21.62 5.74
N VAL A 262 15.12 21.67 5.31
CA VAL A 262 14.70 21.09 4.01
C VAL A 262 15.49 21.72 2.86
N GLY A 263 15.59 23.06 2.84
CA GLY A 263 16.36 23.78 1.82
C GLY A 263 17.85 23.40 1.83
N GLU A 264 18.44 23.17 3.00
CA GLU A 264 19.84 22.73 3.12
C GLU A 264 20.04 21.30 2.60
N LEU A 265 19.13 20.36 2.91
CA LEU A 265 19.19 19.00 2.38
C LEU A 265 19.07 18.99 0.85
N HIS A 266 18.16 19.77 0.29
CA HIS A 266 18.03 19.95 -1.17
C HIS A 266 19.28 20.58 -1.80
N ARG A 267 19.86 21.58 -1.13
CA ARG A 267 21.11 22.23 -1.58
C ARG A 267 22.26 21.24 -1.66
N ARG A 268 22.37 20.32 -0.68
CA ARG A 268 23.36 19.24 -0.64
C ARG A 268 23.10 18.11 -1.64
N GLY A 269 22.00 18.19 -2.40
CA GLY A 269 21.67 17.27 -3.48
C GLY A 269 20.82 16.07 -3.07
N HIS A 270 20.33 16.03 -1.83
CA HIS A 270 19.28 15.08 -1.49
C HIS A 270 17.97 15.44 -2.20
N GLU A 271 17.17 14.44 -2.53
CA GLU A 271 15.86 14.65 -3.14
C GLU A 271 14.83 14.99 -2.07
N ILE A 272 13.96 15.95 -2.38
CA ILE A 272 12.81 16.32 -1.56
C ILE A 272 11.54 15.95 -2.32
N ALA A 273 10.69 15.15 -1.69
CA ALA A 273 9.43 14.64 -2.21
C ALA A 273 8.30 14.95 -1.20
N VAL A 274 7.04 14.83 -1.64
CA VAL A 274 5.88 15.19 -0.80
C VAL A 274 5.36 13.99 0.00
N HIS A 275 5.03 14.24 1.26
CA HIS A 275 4.34 13.30 2.15
C HIS A 275 3.10 13.93 2.80
N SER A 276 2.30 14.62 1.97
CA SER A 276 1.07 15.31 2.38
C SER A 276 1.29 16.54 3.28
N ILE A 277 0.24 17.37 3.39
CA ILE A 277 0.18 18.48 4.34
C ILE A 277 -0.21 17.96 5.73
N SER A 278 -1.36 17.29 5.81
CA SER A 278 -2.00 17.01 7.10
C SER A 278 -1.45 15.78 7.81
N HIS A 279 -0.89 14.84 7.05
CA HIS A 279 -0.60 13.48 7.50
C HIS A 279 -1.80 12.87 8.28
N ASN A 280 -3.02 13.04 7.73
CA ASN A 280 -4.27 12.60 8.32
C ASN A 280 -4.18 11.16 8.83
N THR A 281 -4.46 10.97 10.12
CA THR A 281 -4.31 9.70 10.83
C THR A 281 -5.38 8.66 10.46
N THR A 282 -6.47 9.09 9.81
CA THR A 282 -7.53 8.18 9.38
C THR A 282 -7.14 7.50 8.08
N SER A 283 -6.80 6.21 8.14
CA SER A 283 -6.40 5.43 6.96
C SER A 283 -7.42 5.46 5.81
N SER A 284 -8.73 5.45 6.11
CA SER A 284 -9.78 5.48 5.07
C SER A 284 -9.85 6.82 4.34
N TYR A 285 -9.40 7.93 4.97
CA TYR A 285 -9.31 9.23 4.30
C TYR A 285 -8.48 9.13 3.02
N TRP A 286 -7.35 8.44 3.06
CA TRP A 286 -6.46 8.27 1.91
C TRP A 286 -7.06 7.34 0.85
N SER A 287 -7.58 6.19 1.26
CA SER A 287 -8.14 5.21 0.31
C SER A 287 -9.44 5.67 -0.37
N GLU A 288 -10.18 6.59 0.25
CA GLU A 288 -11.45 7.12 -0.27
C GLU A 288 -11.33 8.56 -0.80
N ALA A 289 -10.17 9.20 -0.68
CA ALA A 289 -9.97 10.59 -1.07
C ALA A 289 -10.26 10.80 -2.57
N SER A 290 -10.96 11.89 -2.85
CA SER A 290 -11.21 12.40 -4.18
C SER A 290 -9.95 13.05 -4.79
N VAL A 291 -9.92 13.19 -6.11
CA VAL A 291 -8.82 13.86 -6.84
C VAL A 291 -8.51 15.26 -6.27
N PRO A 292 -9.50 16.14 -5.96
CA PRO A 292 -9.22 17.42 -5.33
C PRO A 292 -8.69 17.35 -3.90
N GLU A 293 -9.01 16.29 -3.14
CA GLU A 293 -8.44 16.07 -1.80
C GLU A 293 -6.98 15.65 -1.90
N TRP A 294 -6.67 14.71 -2.79
CA TRP A 294 -5.29 14.34 -3.12
C TRP A 294 -4.47 15.55 -3.60
N SER A 295 -5.05 16.43 -4.42
CA SER A 295 -4.35 17.61 -4.93
C SER A 295 -4.06 18.63 -3.81
N ARG A 296 -5.04 18.88 -2.93
CA ARG A 296 -4.83 19.74 -1.74
C ARG A 296 -3.74 19.21 -0.83
N GLU A 297 -3.67 17.90 -0.63
CA GLU A 297 -2.64 17.27 0.21
C GLU A 297 -1.25 17.26 -0.45
N MET A 298 -1.14 16.84 -1.71
CA MET A 298 0.15 16.59 -2.36
C MET A 298 0.67 17.79 -3.14
N SER A 299 -0.14 18.35 -4.05
CA SER A 299 0.23 19.55 -4.81
C SER A 299 0.34 20.77 -3.89
N GLY A 300 -0.54 20.87 -2.89
CA GLY A 300 -0.41 21.84 -1.81
C GLY A 300 0.90 21.70 -1.02
N SER A 301 1.29 20.47 -0.65
CA SER A 301 2.58 20.22 0.02
C SER A 301 3.77 20.63 -0.85
N ARG A 302 3.74 20.33 -2.15
CA ARG A 302 4.74 20.79 -3.13
C ARG A 302 4.84 22.32 -3.17
N ALA A 303 3.70 23.02 -3.17
CA ALA A 303 3.68 24.48 -3.14
C ALA A 303 4.33 25.05 -1.86
N ILE A 304 4.02 24.47 -0.70
CA ILE A 304 4.62 24.84 0.59
C ILE A 304 6.14 24.60 0.57
N LEU A 305 6.59 23.42 0.12
CA LEU A 305 8.02 23.09 0.01
C LEU A 305 8.75 24.09 -0.90
N ASN A 306 8.25 24.31 -2.12
CA ASN A 306 8.87 25.24 -3.07
C ASN A 306 8.97 26.65 -2.50
N ARG A 307 7.90 27.14 -1.85
CA ARG A 307 7.87 28.49 -1.27
C ARG A 307 8.78 28.61 -0.05
N PHE A 308 8.65 27.75 0.95
CA PHE A 308 9.31 27.95 2.25
C PHE A 308 10.70 27.32 2.35
N ALA A 309 11.04 26.33 1.51
CA ALA A 309 12.42 25.84 1.38
C ALA A 309 13.20 26.52 0.23
N ASN A 310 12.55 27.44 -0.51
CA ASN A 310 13.13 28.17 -1.64
C ASN A 310 13.63 27.25 -2.77
N ILE A 311 12.85 26.22 -3.09
CA ILE A 311 13.13 25.27 -4.17
C ILE A 311 12.45 25.78 -5.45
N THR A 312 13.24 26.10 -6.47
CA THR A 312 12.76 26.77 -7.70
C THR A 312 13.03 25.99 -8.99
N ASP A 313 13.77 24.88 -8.90
CA ASP A 313 14.22 24.04 -10.02
C ASP A 313 13.22 22.92 -10.38
N THR A 314 11.99 23.00 -9.88
CA THR A 314 10.89 22.04 -10.17
C THR A 314 11.23 20.57 -9.83
N THR A 315 12.20 20.32 -8.95
CA THR A 315 12.66 18.95 -8.62
C THR A 315 11.80 18.22 -7.59
N VAL A 316 10.79 18.86 -7.00
CA VAL A 316 9.86 18.21 -6.05
C VAL A 316 8.80 17.44 -6.84
N VAL A 317 9.14 16.20 -7.23
CA VAL A 317 8.37 15.41 -8.21
C VAL A 317 7.89 14.04 -7.73
N GLY A 318 8.34 13.61 -6.54
CA GLY A 318 7.95 12.34 -5.94
C GLY A 318 6.79 12.47 -4.95
N VAL A 319 5.94 11.44 -4.89
CA VAL A 319 4.85 11.31 -3.91
C VAL A 319 5.04 10.02 -3.11
N ARG A 320 4.76 10.07 -1.80
CA ARG A 320 4.47 8.90 -0.97
C ARG A 320 3.27 9.21 -0.11
N ALA A 321 2.25 8.36 -0.10
CA ALA A 321 1.08 8.58 0.74
C ALA A 321 1.33 8.19 2.21
N PRO A 322 0.79 8.95 3.18
CA PRO A 322 0.82 8.57 4.59
C PRO A 322 0.31 7.16 4.85
N TYR A 323 1.00 6.43 5.74
CA TYR A 323 0.71 5.04 6.09
C TYR A 323 0.73 4.05 4.91
N LEU A 324 1.37 4.43 3.80
CA LEU A 324 1.41 3.67 2.54
C LEU A 324 0.00 3.33 2.02
N ARG A 325 -0.96 4.25 2.20
CA ARG A 325 -2.34 4.08 1.75
C ARG A 325 -2.49 4.51 0.30
N VAL A 326 -2.64 3.53 -0.59
CA VAL A 326 -2.85 3.79 -2.01
C VAL A 326 -4.29 4.28 -2.23
N GLY A 327 -4.45 5.36 -2.99
CA GLY A 327 -5.70 6.08 -3.23
C GLY A 327 -6.41 5.71 -4.53
N GLY A 328 -6.26 4.48 -4.99
CA GLY A 328 -6.86 3.97 -6.24
C GLY A 328 -6.52 4.83 -7.44
N ASN A 329 -7.43 4.88 -8.41
CA ASN A 329 -7.29 5.72 -9.60
C ASN A 329 -7.21 7.22 -9.29
N ASN A 330 -7.77 7.69 -8.16
CA ASN A 330 -7.83 9.11 -7.83
C ASN A 330 -6.44 9.71 -7.51
N GLN A 331 -5.62 8.96 -6.76
CA GLN A 331 -4.24 9.36 -6.48
C GLN A 331 -3.46 9.58 -7.77
N PHE A 332 -3.47 8.59 -8.67
CA PHE A 332 -2.67 8.64 -9.90
C PHE A 332 -3.24 9.60 -10.95
N ARG A 333 -4.56 9.78 -11.00
CA ARG A 333 -5.18 10.86 -11.79
C ARG A 333 -4.71 12.23 -11.32
N MET A 334 -4.74 12.48 -10.02
CA MET A 334 -4.21 13.72 -9.43
C MET A 334 -2.74 13.90 -9.81
N MET A 335 -1.93 12.84 -9.68
CA MET A 335 -0.50 12.94 -9.98
C MET A 335 -0.23 13.28 -11.44
N GLU A 336 -1.00 12.73 -12.38
CA GLU A 336 -0.89 13.05 -13.80
C GLU A 336 -1.34 14.50 -14.10
N GLU A 337 -2.48 14.93 -13.53
CA GLU A 337 -3.00 16.30 -13.67
C GLU A 337 -2.07 17.36 -13.05
N ASP A 338 -1.51 17.07 -11.87
CA ASP A 338 -0.58 17.93 -11.13
C ASP A 338 0.89 17.72 -11.54
N GLN A 339 1.18 16.90 -12.56
CA GLN A 339 2.51 16.70 -13.14
C GLN A 339 3.58 16.21 -12.14
N PHE A 340 3.23 15.26 -11.28
CA PHE A 340 4.22 14.48 -10.53
C PHE A 340 4.88 13.44 -11.43
N LEU A 341 6.12 13.06 -11.12
CA LEU A 341 6.90 12.12 -11.93
C LEU A 341 6.66 10.67 -11.50
N TYR A 342 6.68 10.43 -10.19
CA TYR A 342 6.62 9.09 -9.64
C TYR A 342 5.88 9.02 -8.30
N ASP A 343 5.26 7.87 -8.06
CA ASP A 343 4.76 7.45 -6.75
C ASP A 343 5.73 6.42 -6.15
N SER A 344 5.81 6.39 -4.82
CA SER A 344 6.49 5.34 -4.08
C SER A 344 5.64 4.95 -2.87
N THR A 345 4.39 4.56 -3.14
CA THR A 345 3.43 4.14 -2.11
C THR A 345 3.07 2.66 -2.26
N ILE A 346 3.10 2.13 -3.49
CA ILE A 346 2.68 0.75 -3.75
C ILE A 346 3.73 -0.23 -3.24
N VAL A 347 3.28 -1.18 -2.42
CA VAL A 347 4.11 -2.26 -1.89
C VAL A 347 3.95 -3.50 -2.76
N ALA A 348 5.08 -4.10 -3.16
CA ALA A 348 5.11 -5.44 -3.74
C ALA A 348 5.37 -6.48 -2.65
N PRO A 349 4.61 -7.60 -2.63
CA PRO A 349 4.81 -8.65 -1.65
C PRO A 349 6.21 -9.26 -1.76
N LEU A 350 6.71 -9.82 -0.66
CA LEU A 350 8.02 -10.48 -0.63
C LEU A 350 8.12 -11.55 -1.73
N ALA A 351 9.15 -11.42 -2.56
CA ALA A 351 9.50 -12.36 -3.61
C ALA A 351 11.02 -12.59 -3.62
N GLU A 352 11.46 -13.74 -4.14
CA GLU A 352 12.89 -14.05 -4.28
C GLU A 352 13.60 -13.07 -5.22
N VAL A 353 12.95 -12.73 -6.34
CA VAL A 353 13.43 -11.73 -7.29
C VAL A 353 12.61 -10.44 -7.10
N PRO A 354 13.22 -9.35 -6.61
CA PRO A 354 12.54 -8.08 -6.40
C PRO A 354 12.15 -7.41 -7.73
N LEU A 355 11.18 -6.51 -7.69
CA LEU A 355 10.69 -5.80 -8.86
C LEU A 355 11.45 -4.49 -9.09
N TRP A 356 11.76 -4.22 -10.35
CA TRP A 356 12.20 -2.91 -10.82
C TRP A 356 11.04 -1.90 -10.81
N PRO A 357 11.31 -0.58 -10.76
CA PRO A 357 10.31 0.43 -11.02
C PRO A 357 9.62 0.20 -12.37
N TYR A 358 8.35 0.58 -12.50
CA TYR A 358 7.57 0.36 -13.72
C TYR A 358 6.59 1.50 -13.98
N MET A 359 6.16 1.66 -15.23
CA MET A 359 5.15 2.65 -15.61
C MET A 359 3.73 2.09 -15.47
N LEU A 360 2.82 2.92 -14.98
CA LEU A 360 1.41 2.58 -14.80
C LEU A 360 0.56 2.72 -16.07
N TYR A 361 1.17 2.79 -17.26
CA TYR A 361 0.44 2.63 -18.53
C TYR A 361 -0.17 1.24 -18.70
N TYR A 362 0.42 0.26 -18.04
CA TYR A 362 0.00 -1.14 -18.08
C TYR A 362 -0.38 -1.61 -16.68
N ARG A 363 -1.08 -2.74 -16.63
CA ARG A 363 -1.45 -3.41 -15.40
C ARG A 363 -0.21 -3.66 -14.53
N MET A 364 -0.35 -3.43 -13.23
CA MET A 364 0.70 -3.73 -12.24
C MET A 364 1.17 -5.19 -12.35
N PRO A 365 2.49 -5.47 -12.26
CA PRO A 365 3.06 -6.80 -12.40
C PRO A 365 2.93 -7.66 -11.13
N HIS A 366 2.23 -7.17 -10.11
CA HIS A 366 1.99 -7.88 -8.86
C HIS A 366 0.58 -7.59 -8.33
N GLN A 367 0.14 -8.38 -7.36
CA GLN A 367 -1.13 -8.17 -6.68
C GLN A 367 -1.11 -6.88 -5.84
N CYS A 368 -2.28 -6.26 -5.68
CA CYS A 368 -2.44 -5.16 -4.74
C CYS A 368 -2.25 -5.69 -3.31
N HIS A 369 -1.13 -5.35 -2.69
CA HIS A 369 -0.70 -5.94 -1.43
C HIS A 369 -0.90 -4.99 -0.26
N GLY A 370 -1.36 -5.52 0.87
CA GLY A 370 -1.64 -4.78 2.09
C GLY A 370 -3.11 -4.82 2.52
N HIS A 371 -3.38 -4.51 3.78
CA HIS A 371 -4.71 -4.59 4.37
C HIS A 371 -5.62 -3.47 3.85
N ILE A 372 -6.68 -3.82 3.10
CA ILE A 372 -7.67 -2.88 2.53
C ILE A 372 -6.99 -1.80 1.68
N GLN A 373 -6.13 -2.24 0.76
CA GLN A 373 -5.51 -1.34 -0.21
C GLN A 373 -6.40 -1.17 -1.44
N VAL A 374 -6.38 0.02 -2.03
CA VAL A 374 -7.08 0.36 -3.26
C VAL A 374 -6.03 0.76 -4.29
N CYS A 375 -5.60 -0.18 -5.12
CA CYS A 375 -4.57 0.08 -6.14
C CYS A 375 -5.18 0.63 -7.45
N PRO A 376 -4.40 1.33 -8.28
CA PRO A 376 -4.87 1.81 -9.58
C PRO A 376 -5.20 0.64 -10.51
N THR A 377 -6.29 0.80 -11.27
CA THR A 377 -6.74 -0.18 -12.26
C THR A 377 -6.55 0.34 -13.69
N ARG A 378 -6.58 1.66 -13.87
CA ARG A 378 -6.52 2.35 -15.16
C ARG A 378 -5.09 2.74 -15.55
N PRO A 379 -4.84 3.03 -16.84
CA PRO A 379 -3.53 3.49 -17.29
C PRO A 379 -3.25 4.93 -16.85
N PHE A 380 -2.05 5.19 -16.31
CA PHE A 380 -1.57 6.52 -15.93
C PHE A 380 -0.11 6.73 -16.36
N ALA A 381 0.24 7.96 -16.78
CA ALA A 381 1.60 8.34 -17.14
C ALA A 381 2.50 8.61 -15.92
N ILE A 382 2.51 7.70 -14.94
CA ILE A 382 3.25 7.82 -13.68
C ILE A 382 4.19 6.63 -13.49
N TRP A 383 5.41 6.92 -13.05
CA TRP A 383 6.37 5.89 -12.62
C TRP A 383 5.99 5.40 -11.22
N GLU A 384 5.97 4.09 -11.02
CA GLU A 384 5.90 3.50 -9.69
C GLU A 384 7.30 3.08 -9.26
N MET A 385 7.85 3.80 -8.28
CA MET A 385 9.04 3.40 -7.52
C MET A 385 8.62 2.40 -6.43
N VAL A 386 8.27 1.19 -6.91
CA VAL A 386 7.68 0.13 -6.11
C VAL A 386 8.50 -0.21 -4.87
N MET A 387 7.80 -0.33 -3.74
CA MET A 387 8.38 -0.70 -2.46
C MET A 387 8.37 -2.22 -2.32
N ASN A 388 9.49 -2.86 -2.67
CA ASN A 388 9.66 -4.30 -2.45
C ASN A 388 9.72 -4.59 -0.95
N GLU A 389 8.91 -5.53 -0.45
CA GLU A 389 9.04 -6.00 0.92
C GLU A 389 10.43 -6.60 1.16
N MET A 390 11.00 -6.26 2.31
CA MET A 390 12.20 -6.87 2.84
C MET A 390 11.88 -8.17 3.58
N ASP A 391 12.81 -9.11 3.51
CA ASP A 391 12.76 -10.35 4.25
C ASP A 391 13.33 -10.12 5.64
N ARG A 392 12.54 -10.46 6.65
CA ARG A 392 12.87 -10.25 8.07
C ARG A 392 13.39 -11.50 8.78
N ARG A 393 13.54 -12.61 8.05
CA ARG A 393 14.14 -13.85 8.56
C ARG A 393 15.63 -13.64 8.78
N GLU A 394 16.16 -14.12 9.91
CA GLU A 394 17.60 -14.05 10.17
C GLU A 394 18.33 -15.08 9.31
N ASP A 395 17.75 -16.28 9.16
CA ASP A 395 18.22 -17.32 8.26
C ASP A 395 17.13 -17.73 7.24
N PRO A 396 17.02 -17.03 6.10
CA PRO A 396 16.03 -17.32 5.07
C PRO A 396 16.09 -18.73 4.48
N ALA A 397 17.23 -19.43 4.63
CA ALA A 397 17.43 -20.77 4.07
C ALA A 397 16.87 -21.88 4.97
N HIS A 398 16.73 -21.63 6.27
CA HIS A 398 16.29 -22.63 7.25
C HIS A 398 15.01 -22.24 8.00
N GLU A 399 14.61 -20.97 7.97
CA GLU A 399 13.38 -20.49 8.59
C GLU A 399 12.17 -20.61 7.66
N GLU A 400 11.03 -20.97 8.25
CA GLU A 400 9.73 -20.98 7.59
C GLU A 400 9.39 -19.61 6.98
N PRO A 401 8.66 -19.55 5.85
CA PRO A 401 8.29 -18.29 5.22
C PRO A 401 7.54 -17.36 6.18
N LEU A 402 8.05 -16.13 6.33
CA LEU A 402 7.39 -15.05 7.06
C LEU A 402 6.90 -13.98 6.09
N PRO A 403 5.79 -13.28 6.39
CA PRO A 403 5.46 -12.05 5.67
C PRO A 403 6.62 -11.06 5.75
N GLY A 404 6.90 -10.41 4.63
CA GLY A 404 7.91 -9.36 4.58
C GLY A 404 7.44 -8.06 5.23
N CYS A 405 8.23 -7.01 5.02
CA CYS A 405 7.96 -5.69 5.57
C CYS A 405 8.46 -4.61 4.59
N ALA A 406 7.64 -3.58 4.32
CA ALA A 406 8.05 -2.48 3.45
C ALA A 406 8.93 -1.48 4.22
N MET A 407 8.44 -0.92 5.33
CA MET A 407 9.20 0.02 6.15
C MET A 407 10.13 -0.74 7.10
N VAL A 408 11.38 -0.30 7.25
CA VAL A 408 12.38 -0.99 8.08
C VAL A 408 11.94 -1.06 9.55
N ASP A 409 11.31 0.01 10.05
CA ASP A 409 10.77 0.05 11.41
C ASP A 409 9.62 -0.93 11.66
N SER A 410 8.94 -1.39 10.61
CA SER A 410 7.85 -2.38 10.70
C SER A 410 8.33 -3.84 10.67
N CYS A 411 9.61 -4.07 10.36
CA CYS A 411 10.18 -5.41 10.21
C CYS A 411 10.39 -6.14 11.53
N PHE A 412 10.55 -5.40 12.63
CA PHE A 412 10.99 -5.94 13.90
C PHE A 412 9.88 -5.87 14.95
N SER A 413 9.47 -7.02 15.49
CA SER A 413 8.47 -7.07 16.56
C SER A 413 9.00 -6.53 17.89
N ASN A 414 10.32 -6.68 18.12
CA ASN A 414 11.04 -6.09 19.24
C ASN A 414 12.22 -5.29 18.68
N LYS A 415 12.74 -4.35 19.47
CA LYS A 415 13.97 -3.62 19.10
C LYS A 415 15.08 -4.62 18.73
N PRO A 416 15.60 -4.59 17.48
CA PRO A 416 16.70 -5.46 17.09
C PRO A 416 17.99 -5.00 17.76
N ASN A 417 18.89 -5.95 18.00
CA ASN A 417 20.29 -5.63 18.30
C ASN A 417 21.05 -5.29 17.01
N GLY A 418 22.27 -4.76 17.14
CA GLY A 418 23.10 -4.37 16.01
C GLY A 418 23.40 -5.51 15.01
N ASP A 419 23.70 -6.71 15.50
CA ASP A 419 24.06 -7.87 14.66
C ASP A 419 22.86 -8.38 13.84
N GLN A 420 21.68 -8.41 14.46
CA GLN A 420 20.41 -8.74 13.79
C GLN A 420 20.11 -7.74 12.68
N PHE A 421 20.30 -6.45 12.97
CA PHE A 421 20.06 -5.39 12.00
C PHE A 421 21.05 -5.44 10.83
N TYR A 422 22.34 -5.66 11.12
CA TYR A 422 23.37 -5.85 10.09
C TYR A 422 23.08 -7.08 9.21
N THR A 423 22.72 -8.21 9.81
CA THR A 423 22.36 -9.44 9.09
C THR A 423 21.14 -9.22 8.21
N PHE A 424 20.12 -8.52 8.72
CA PHE A 424 18.95 -8.13 7.96
C PHE A 424 19.31 -7.28 6.72
N LEU A 425 20.15 -6.25 6.88
CA LEU A 425 20.60 -5.42 5.76
C LEU A 425 21.35 -6.25 4.71
N THR A 426 22.27 -7.11 5.15
CA THR A 426 23.09 -7.96 4.28
C THR A 426 22.26 -9.01 3.53
N ASN A 427 21.30 -9.66 4.19
CA ASN A 427 20.41 -10.63 3.53
C ASN A 427 19.57 -9.98 2.43
N ASN A 428 18.99 -8.82 2.71
CA ASN A 428 18.20 -8.08 1.73
C ASN A 428 19.08 -7.53 0.59
N PHE A 429 20.29 -7.05 0.90
CA PHE A 429 21.26 -6.65 -0.13
C PHE A 429 21.62 -7.80 -1.05
N ASN A 430 21.97 -8.96 -0.51
CA ASN A 430 22.30 -10.13 -1.30
C ASN A 430 21.13 -10.58 -2.17
N ARG A 431 19.88 -10.50 -1.69
CA ARG A 431 18.68 -10.82 -2.48
C ARG A 431 18.58 -9.95 -3.74
N HIS A 432 18.87 -8.65 -3.64
CA HIS A 432 18.87 -7.75 -4.79
C HIS A 432 20.13 -7.93 -5.66
N TYR A 433 21.31 -7.92 -5.04
CA TYR A 433 22.61 -7.91 -5.72
C TYR A 433 22.89 -9.17 -6.53
N THR A 434 22.45 -10.33 -6.05
CA THR A 434 22.71 -11.64 -6.70
C THR A 434 21.61 -12.08 -7.67
N SER A 435 20.51 -11.32 -7.79
CA SER A 435 19.38 -11.63 -8.67
C SER A 435 19.34 -10.71 -9.90
N ASN A 436 18.36 -9.82 -10.01
CA ASN A 436 18.16 -8.92 -11.14
C ASN A 436 18.66 -7.48 -10.88
N ARG A 437 19.32 -7.24 -9.74
CA ARG A 437 19.81 -5.93 -9.29
C ARG A 437 18.76 -4.82 -9.24
N ALA A 438 17.49 -5.16 -9.03
CA ALA A 438 16.46 -4.15 -8.80
C ALA A 438 16.87 -3.22 -7.63
N PRO A 439 16.51 -1.92 -7.69
CA PRO A 439 16.86 -0.98 -6.64
C PRO A 439 16.42 -1.48 -5.26
N MET A 440 17.36 -1.49 -4.31
CA MET A 440 17.10 -1.89 -2.94
C MET A 440 16.60 -0.69 -2.13
N GLY A 441 15.35 -0.79 -1.67
CA GLY A 441 14.73 0.24 -0.83
C GLY A 441 15.05 0.06 0.64
N LEU A 442 15.54 1.13 1.28
CA LEU A 442 15.70 1.22 2.73
C LEU A 442 14.87 2.41 3.22
N PHE A 443 13.62 2.13 3.60
CA PHE A 443 12.64 3.15 3.95
C PHE A 443 12.52 3.27 5.48
N PHE A 444 12.81 4.46 6.02
CA PHE A 444 12.88 4.69 7.45
C PHE A 444 11.96 5.80 7.93
N GLN A 445 11.46 5.65 9.15
CA GLN A 445 11.16 6.80 10.02
C GLN A 445 12.40 7.19 10.82
N SER A 446 12.74 8.48 10.85
CA SER A 446 13.98 8.94 11.52
C SER A 446 14.05 8.58 13.01
N ALA A 447 12.89 8.50 13.68
CA ALA A 447 12.80 8.14 15.09
C ALA A 447 13.30 6.71 15.37
N PHE A 448 13.06 5.77 14.46
CA PHE A 448 13.51 4.38 14.62
C PHE A 448 15.04 4.29 14.67
N VAL A 449 15.73 5.01 13.77
CA VAL A 449 17.19 5.03 13.73
C VAL A 449 17.75 5.84 14.91
N LYS A 450 17.22 7.05 15.16
CA LYS A 450 17.77 7.94 16.19
C LYS A 450 17.63 7.41 17.61
N ASN A 451 16.51 6.76 17.92
CA ASN A 451 16.24 6.27 19.28
C ASN A 451 16.98 4.96 19.59
N ASN A 452 17.69 4.38 18.61
CA ASN A 452 18.34 3.09 18.72
C ASN A 452 19.82 3.19 18.29
N ALA A 453 20.70 3.48 19.25
CA ALA A 453 22.13 3.63 18.98
C ALA A 453 22.76 2.42 18.27
N GLU A 454 22.45 1.19 18.71
CA GLU A 454 22.96 -0.02 18.03
C GLU A 454 22.49 -0.16 16.57
N VAL A 455 21.26 0.26 16.27
CA VAL A 455 20.72 0.25 14.90
C VAL A 455 21.42 1.30 14.05
N LEU A 456 21.64 2.50 14.59
CA LEU A 456 22.40 3.55 13.91
C LEU A 456 23.85 3.11 13.67
N ASP A 457 24.54 2.58 14.68
CA ASP A 457 25.92 2.12 14.56
C ASP A 457 26.04 1.00 13.52
N ALA A 458 25.13 0.02 13.54
CA ALA A 458 25.07 -1.05 12.55
C ALA A 458 24.75 -0.53 11.14
N LEU A 459 23.86 0.45 10.99
CA LEU A 459 23.55 1.08 9.71
C LEU A 459 24.77 1.78 9.13
N LEU A 460 25.46 2.60 9.94
CA LEU A 460 26.64 3.34 9.50
C LEU A 460 27.77 2.39 9.13
N PHE A 461 28.02 1.37 9.98
CA PHE A 461 29.00 0.34 9.71
C PHE A 461 28.72 -0.39 8.39
N TRP A 462 27.46 -0.80 8.17
CA TRP A 462 27.06 -1.49 6.96
C TRP A 462 27.22 -0.61 5.71
N ILE A 463 26.82 0.66 5.75
CA ILE A 463 27.02 1.60 4.63
C ILE A 463 28.52 1.73 4.32
N ASP A 464 29.35 1.93 5.35
CA ASP A 464 30.79 2.11 5.19
C ASP A 464 31.46 0.84 4.62
N GLU A 465 31.03 -0.35 5.05
CA GLU A 465 31.50 -1.62 4.52
C GLU A 465 31.09 -1.82 3.05
N ILE A 466 29.83 -1.54 2.69
CA ILE A 466 29.35 -1.63 1.32
C ILE A 466 30.15 -0.72 0.39
N LEU A 467 30.33 0.56 0.79
CA LEU A 467 31.08 1.54 0.01
C LEU A 467 32.57 1.17 -0.13
N ALA A 468 33.17 0.54 0.90
CA ALA A 468 34.56 0.11 0.86
C ALA A 468 34.77 -1.17 0.04
N THR A 469 33.77 -2.06 -0.01
CA THR A 469 33.88 -3.40 -0.60
C THR A 469 33.46 -3.41 -2.07
N TYR A 470 32.39 -2.69 -2.42
CA TYR A 470 31.76 -2.77 -3.73
C TYR A 470 32.02 -1.51 -4.55
N THR A 471 32.53 -1.70 -5.77
CA THR A 471 32.76 -0.59 -6.72
C THR A 471 31.59 -0.39 -7.68
N ASP A 472 30.59 -1.27 -7.61
CA ASP A 472 29.41 -1.32 -8.46
C ASP A 472 28.10 -1.05 -7.70
N VAL A 473 28.18 -0.53 -6.47
CA VAL A 473 27.03 -0.18 -5.63
C VAL A 473 26.95 1.34 -5.45
N TYR A 474 25.76 1.92 -5.60
CA TYR A 474 25.51 3.36 -5.53
C TYR A 474 24.30 3.68 -4.66
N PHE A 475 24.48 4.61 -3.72
CA PHE A 475 23.43 5.22 -2.92
C PHE A 475 22.91 6.47 -3.62
N VAL A 476 21.71 6.37 -4.17
CA VAL A 476 21.15 7.36 -5.11
C VAL A 476 19.74 7.77 -4.69
N THR A 477 19.29 8.90 -5.22
CA THR A 477 17.90 9.33 -5.06
C THR A 477 16.95 8.52 -5.96
N MET A 478 15.65 8.55 -5.67
CA MET A 478 14.62 7.91 -6.49
C MET A 478 14.64 8.45 -7.92
N THR A 479 14.71 9.78 -8.07
CA THR A 479 14.79 10.42 -9.39
C THR A 479 16.08 10.03 -10.15
N GLN A 480 17.21 9.84 -9.47
CA GLN A 480 18.46 9.37 -10.09
C GLN A 480 18.33 7.95 -10.67
N ILE A 481 17.56 7.07 -10.04
CA ILE A 481 17.25 5.74 -10.58
C ILE A 481 16.45 5.88 -11.89
N LEU A 482 15.43 6.74 -11.91
CA LEU A 482 14.63 6.99 -13.11
C LEU A 482 15.47 7.58 -14.25
N TYR A 483 16.42 8.48 -13.95
CA TYR A 483 17.36 8.97 -14.96
C TYR A 483 18.22 7.86 -15.55
N TRP A 484 18.71 6.93 -14.72
CA TRP A 484 19.44 5.76 -15.23
C TRP A 484 18.54 4.85 -16.06
N MET A 485 17.29 4.64 -15.66
CA MET A 485 16.34 3.86 -16.46
C MET A 485 16.05 4.51 -17.83
N GLN A 486 16.03 5.84 -17.90
CA GLN A 486 15.86 6.57 -19.15
C GLN A 486 17.10 6.53 -20.06
N ASP A 487 18.31 6.44 -19.48
CA ASP A 487 19.56 6.32 -20.22
C ASP A 487 20.42 5.20 -19.62
N ILE A 488 20.20 3.98 -20.10
CA ILE A 488 20.83 2.77 -19.55
C ILE A 488 22.33 2.78 -19.86
N ILE A 489 23.12 3.07 -18.84
CA ILE A 489 24.59 3.04 -18.89
C ILE A 489 25.12 1.83 -18.10
N PRO A 490 25.90 0.93 -18.73
CA PRO A 490 26.55 -0.18 -18.03
C PRO A 490 27.51 0.31 -16.94
N ILE A 491 27.72 -0.53 -15.93
CA ILE A 491 28.51 -0.22 -14.75
C ILE A 491 29.92 0.31 -15.08
N GLN A 492 30.56 -0.16 -16.14
CA GLN A 492 31.91 0.26 -16.51
C GLN A 492 31.99 1.74 -16.95
N LYS A 493 30.86 2.38 -17.27
CA LYS A 493 30.77 3.78 -17.71
C LYS A 493 30.04 4.69 -16.72
N ILE A 494 29.45 4.14 -15.66
CA ILE A 494 28.57 4.87 -14.75
C ILE A 494 29.28 6.01 -14.00
N ASN A 495 30.61 5.91 -13.80
CA ASN A 495 31.40 6.94 -13.12
C ASN A 495 31.33 8.32 -13.77
N ASN A 496 31.02 8.38 -15.07
CA ASN A 496 30.86 9.64 -15.82
C ASN A 496 29.39 9.94 -16.15
N PHE A 497 28.44 9.27 -15.51
CA PHE A 497 27.01 9.51 -15.72
C PHE A 497 26.60 10.83 -15.06
N GLU A 498 26.41 11.87 -15.87
CA GLU A 498 26.19 13.24 -15.42
C GLU A 498 24.99 13.41 -14.46
N PRO A 499 23.83 12.75 -14.65
CA PRO A 499 22.72 12.85 -13.70
C PRO A 499 23.06 12.39 -12.27
N TRP A 500 24.05 11.51 -12.10
CA TRP A 500 24.53 11.07 -10.78
C TRP A 500 25.67 11.92 -10.23
N LYS A 501 26.10 12.93 -10.99
CA LYS A 501 27.11 13.92 -10.60
C LYS A 501 26.51 15.30 -10.33
N ASP A 502 25.20 15.48 -10.55
CA ASP A 502 24.53 16.68 -10.09
C ASP A 502 24.70 16.83 -8.57
N LYS A 503 25.05 18.04 -8.13
CA LYS A 503 25.37 18.34 -6.71
C LYS A 503 26.30 17.28 -6.08
N CYS A 504 27.35 16.88 -6.83
CA CYS A 504 28.26 15.78 -6.49
C CYS A 504 28.79 15.85 -5.05
N ALA A 505 29.54 16.91 -4.72
CA ALA A 505 30.07 17.18 -3.39
C ALA A 505 29.93 18.68 -3.08
N VAL A 506 28.72 19.07 -2.66
CA VAL A 506 28.38 20.49 -2.49
C VAL A 506 29.12 21.06 -1.28
N GLN A 507 29.95 22.07 -1.54
CA GLN A 507 30.64 22.86 -0.52
C GLN A 507 29.99 24.24 -0.38
N GLY A 508 30.37 24.97 0.66
CA GLY A 508 29.94 26.35 0.88
C GLY A 508 28.80 26.50 1.89
N GLU A 509 28.46 27.76 2.13
CA GLU A 509 27.57 28.19 3.20
C GLU A 509 26.09 27.91 2.88
N PRO A 510 25.24 27.65 3.90
CA PRO A 510 23.80 27.51 3.71
C PRO A 510 23.19 28.82 3.22
N TYR A 511 22.01 28.75 2.61
CA TYR A 511 21.28 29.94 2.13
C TYR A 511 21.00 30.94 3.26
N CYS A 512 20.71 30.46 4.48
CA CYS A 512 20.67 31.27 5.67
C CYS A 512 21.12 30.47 6.91
N TYR A 513 21.80 31.13 7.84
CA TYR A 513 22.28 30.52 9.09
C TYR A 513 21.22 30.45 10.19
N ALA A 514 20.33 31.44 10.22
CA ALA A 514 19.22 31.52 11.16
C ALA A 514 17.97 31.92 10.39
N GLY A 515 17.15 30.93 10.04
CA GLY A 515 15.85 31.18 9.43
C GLY A 515 14.92 31.94 10.38
N ASN A 516 13.94 32.63 9.80
CA ASN A 516 12.82 33.17 10.54
C ASN A 516 12.09 32.02 11.24
N ASN A 517 11.65 32.24 12.47
CA ASN A 517 10.87 31.29 13.24
C ASN A 517 9.49 31.90 13.52
N CYS A 518 8.57 31.66 12.60
CA CYS A 518 7.27 32.32 12.54
C CYS A 518 6.27 31.59 13.43
N GLN A 519 5.76 32.26 14.47
CA GLN A 519 4.66 31.74 15.28
C GLN A 519 3.34 32.10 14.61
N LEU A 520 2.65 31.09 14.10
CA LEU A 520 1.50 31.25 13.20
C LEU A 520 0.29 30.46 13.70
N GLN A 521 -0.88 30.87 13.20
CA GLN A 521 -2.16 30.22 13.45
C GLN A 521 -2.95 30.19 12.14
N THR A 522 -3.89 29.25 12.02
CA THR A 522 -4.85 29.17 10.91
C THR A 522 -6.22 28.76 11.45
N GLN A 523 -7.29 29.14 10.74
CA GLN A 523 -8.65 28.74 11.11
C GLN A 523 -8.88 27.23 10.87
N GLU A 524 -8.10 26.62 9.98
CA GLU A 524 -8.17 25.19 9.67
C GLU A 524 -7.66 24.30 10.82
N LEU A 525 -6.89 24.86 11.74
CA LEU A 525 -6.35 24.19 12.93
C LEU A 525 -6.68 25.02 14.19
N PRO A 526 -7.96 25.06 14.61
CA PRO A 526 -8.41 25.94 15.67
C PRO A 526 -7.76 25.58 17.01
N GLY A 527 -7.19 26.58 17.67
CA GLY A 527 -6.54 26.44 18.98
C GLY A 527 -5.07 26.00 18.92
N GLU A 528 -4.55 25.64 17.74
CA GLU A 528 -3.14 25.32 17.57
C GLU A 528 -2.33 26.58 17.24
N THR A 529 -1.14 26.67 17.84
CA THR A 529 -0.15 27.69 17.51
C THR A 529 1.13 26.98 17.09
N LEU A 530 1.47 27.10 15.81
CA LEU A 530 2.53 26.33 15.19
C LEU A 530 3.69 27.24 14.82
N ARG A 531 4.90 26.69 14.87
CA ARG A 531 6.13 27.38 14.46
C ARG A 531 6.54 26.90 13.08
N LEU A 532 6.76 27.84 12.17
CA LEU A 532 7.29 27.59 10.84
C LEU A 532 8.67 28.22 10.74
N ALA A 533 9.70 27.39 10.60
CA ALA A 533 11.07 27.84 10.42
C ALA A 533 11.43 27.88 8.92
N SER A 534 11.86 29.02 8.40
CA SER A 534 12.20 29.21 6.98
C SER A 534 13.14 30.41 6.78
N CYS A 535 13.99 30.36 5.77
CA CYS A 535 14.77 31.54 5.33
C CYS A 535 13.90 32.62 4.67
N MET A 536 12.66 32.29 4.30
CA MET A 536 11.73 33.21 3.66
C MET A 536 10.97 34.05 4.69
N SER A 537 10.39 35.16 4.26
CA SER A 537 9.56 36.01 5.11
C SER A 537 8.38 35.23 5.70
N CYS A 538 8.02 35.54 6.95
CA CYS A 538 6.88 34.90 7.59
C CYS A 538 5.58 35.15 6.81
N PRO A 539 4.78 34.11 6.54
CA PRO A 539 3.45 34.27 5.96
C PRO A 539 2.48 34.89 6.98
N ASN A 540 1.30 35.32 6.51
CA ASN A 540 0.28 35.94 7.37
C ASN A 540 -0.43 34.92 8.27
N LYS A 541 -0.61 33.70 7.76
CA LYS A 541 -1.26 32.57 8.43
C LYS A 541 -0.40 31.32 8.31
N PHE A 542 -0.67 30.34 9.17
CA PHE A 542 -0.03 29.03 9.03
C PHE A 542 -0.54 28.35 7.76
N PRO A 543 0.34 27.98 6.80
CA PRO A 543 -0.07 27.30 5.59
C PRO A 543 -0.80 25.98 5.90
N TRP A 544 -1.85 25.65 5.16
CA TRP A 544 -2.56 24.38 5.32
C TRP A 544 -3.28 23.98 4.02
N LEU A 545 -4.30 23.12 4.12
CA LEU A 545 -4.96 22.49 2.96
C LEU A 545 -5.66 23.48 2.04
N LEU A 546 -6.33 24.50 2.58
CA LEU A 546 -7.07 25.49 1.79
C LEU A 546 -6.20 26.70 1.44
N ASP A 547 -5.20 27.03 2.25
CA ASP A 547 -4.25 28.12 2.00
C ASP A 547 -2.79 27.60 2.12
N PRO A 548 -2.26 26.90 1.10
CA PRO A 548 -0.89 26.40 1.11
C PRO A 548 0.15 27.53 1.01
N ASN A 549 -0.27 28.76 0.71
CA ASN A 549 0.62 29.92 0.66
C ASN A 549 0.73 30.65 2.01
N GLY A 550 -0.24 30.47 2.89
CA GLY A 550 -0.37 31.20 4.15
C GLY A 550 -0.63 32.70 3.95
N ASP A 551 -1.21 33.08 2.81
CA ASP A 551 -1.45 34.49 2.49
C ASP A 551 -2.62 35.08 3.30
N GLY A 552 -3.51 34.22 3.82
CA GLY A 552 -4.67 34.60 4.61
C GLY A 552 -5.79 35.23 3.78
N LEU A 553 -5.82 34.94 2.47
CA LEU A 553 -6.77 35.49 1.49
C LEU A 553 -8.05 34.64 1.33
N LEU A 554 -8.24 33.62 2.18
CA LEU A 554 -9.48 32.86 2.20
C LEU A 554 -10.63 33.74 2.73
N PHE A 555 -11.60 33.97 1.86
CA PHE A 555 -12.86 34.70 2.11
C PHE A 555 -13.90 33.83 2.82
#